data_AF-A0A941TQ55-F1
#
_entry.id   AF-A0A941TQ55-F1
#
_cell.length_a   1.000
_cell.length_b   1.000
_cell.length_c   1.000
_cell.angle_alpha   90.00
_cell.angle_beta   90.00
_cell.angle_gamma   90.00
#
_symmetry.space_group_name_H-M   'P 1'
#
loop_
_entity.id
_entity.type
_entity.pdbx_description
1 polymer ?
#
loop_
_entity_poly.entity_id
_entity_poly.type
_entity_poly.pdbx_seq_one_letter_code
_entity_poly.pdbx_strand_id
1 'polypeptide(L)'
;VFYVRADSPYKTIEDLKGKNLGLVDPNSTSGNNVPRFILHKMKIVPEKYFAHVTYTGSHENAVIALQQKTVDVSADWWKSDDDSNLMRMVKKGMAKKDDFRIILKSDLIPNSPNAYLADLPADMKTAIRKAFEDAPTKDKTAFDRLSDGKDRGFKPVDAKYYEPVIELIEFIDSLRKQKS
;
A
#
# COMPACT_ATOMS: atom_id res chain seq x y z
N VAL A 1 5.11 0.97 1.98
CA VAL A 1 6.41 1.65 2.24
C VAL A 1 6.98 1.13 3.55
N PHE A 2 8.30 1.07 3.70
CA PHE A 2 8.97 0.79 4.95
C PHE A 2 9.61 2.06 5.51
N TYR A 3 9.29 2.39 6.76
CA TYR A 3 9.83 3.49 7.52
C TYR A 3 10.79 2.99 8.59
N VAL A 4 11.86 3.74 8.81
CA VAL A 4 12.74 3.64 9.99
C VAL A 4 12.83 5.02 10.65
N ARG A 5 13.33 5.09 11.88
CA ARG A 5 13.66 6.39 12.46
C ARG A 5 14.81 7.05 11.70
N ALA A 6 14.76 8.36 11.51
CA ALA A 6 15.79 9.12 10.80
C ALA A 6 17.16 9.05 11.50
N ASP A 7 17.17 8.97 12.83
CA ASP A 7 18.37 8.81 13.66
C ASP A 7 18.91 7.37 13.72
N SER A 8 18.22 6.40 13.10
CA SER A 8 18.68 5.02 13.04
C SER A 8 19.80 4.85 11.99
N PRO A 9 20.73 3.89 12.21
CA PRO A 9 21.77 3.59 11.23
C PRO A 9 21.22 2.85 9.99
N TYR A 10 19.98 2.33 10.03
CA TYR A 10 19.42 1.44 9.01
C TYR A 10 19.03 2.19 7.74
N LYS A 11 19.65 1.86 6.61
CA LYS A 11 19.40 2.50 5.32
C LYS A 11 18.74 1.56 4.31
N THR A 12 18.89 0.25 4.48
CA THR A 12 18.30 -0.76 3.61
C THR A 12 17.58 -1.86 4.40
N ILE A 13 16.91 -2.78 3.70
CA ILE A 13 16.25 -3.93 4.34
C ILE A 13 17.29 -4.91 4.90
N GLU A 14 18.47 -4.97 4.28
CA GLU A 14 19.61 -5.79 4.68
C GLU A 14 20.09 -5.42 6.10
N ASP A 15 20.10 -4.12 6.42
CA ASP A 15 20.50 -3.61 7.75
C ASP A 15 19.55 -4.03 8.88
N LEU A 16 18.35 -4.52 8.55
CA LEU A 16 17.29 -4.82 9.50
C LEU A 16 17.24 -6.31 9.92
N LYS A 17 18.26 -7.10 9.55
CA LYS A 17 18.36 -8.49 10.01
C LYS A 17 18.45 -8.55 11.54
N GLY A 18 17.60 -9.36 12.16
CA GLY A 18 17.50 -9.50 13.61
C GLY A 18 16.89 -8.28 14.31
N LYS A 19 16.24 -7.38 13.58
CA LYS A 19 15.53 -6.21 14.13
C LYS A 19 14.03 -6.46 14.25
N ASN A 20 13.32 -5.51 14.85
CA ASN A 20 11.88 -5.62 15.09
C ASN A 20 11.08 -4.99 13.94
N LEU A 21 10.22 -5.76 13.30
CA LEU A 21 9.32 -5.31 12.24
C LEU A 21 7.91 -5.06 12.79
N GLY A 22 7.38 -3.86 12.56
CA GLY A 22 5.99 -3.49 12.77
C GLY A 22 5.16 -3.61 11.49
N LEU A 23 4.19 -4.52 11.49
CA LEU A 23 3.13 -4.62 10.48
C LEU A 23 1.83 -4.09 11.08
N VAL A 24 0.88 -3.69 10.24
CA VAL A 24 -0.36 -3.07 10.73
C VAL A 24 -1.34 -4.10 11.26
N ASP A 25 -1.90 -4.92 10.36
CA ASP A 25 -2.90 -5.93 10.66
C ASP A 25 -2.76 -7.09 9.66
N PRO A 26 -3.04 -8.36 10.02
CA PRO A 26 -2.92 -9.49 9.10
C PRO A 26 -3.71 -9.36 7.79
N ASN A 27 -4.82 -8.62 7.78
CA ASN A 27 -5.65 -8.39 6.60
C ASN A 27 -5.31 -7.11 5.85
N SER A 28 -4.36 -6.31 6.33
CA SER A 28 -3.95 -5.06 5.68
C SER A 28 -3.19 -5.34 4.38
N THR A 29 -3.67 -4.80 3.26
CA THR A 29 -2.95 -4.89 1.97
C THR A 29 -1.61 -4.16 2.03
N SER A 30 -1.62 -2.87 2.35
CA SER A 30 -0.44 -1.99 2.34
C SER A 30 0.44 -2.11 3.58
N GLY A 31 -0.14 -2.46 4.72
CA GLY A 31 0.55 -2.58 6.01
C GLY A 31 0.97 -4.01 6.38
N ASN A 32 0.64 -5.02 5.56
CA ASN A 32 1.06 -6.41 5.80
C ASN A 32 1.34 -7.18 4.50
N ASN A 33 0.35 -7.34 3.62
CA ASN A 33 0.47 -8.25 2.48
C ASN A 33 1.54 -7.81 1.46
N VAL A 34 1.51 -6.55 1.05
CA VAL A 34 2.51 -5.95 0.15
C VAL A 34 3.90 -5.96 0.78
N PRO A 35 4.10 -5.49 2.03
CA PRO A 35 5.38 -5.62 2.72
C PRO A 35 5.95 -7.04 2.69
N ARG A 36 5.12 -8.04 3.01
CA ARG A 36 5.52 -9.46 2.97
C ARG A 36 5.86 -9.92 1.56
N PHE A 37 5.11 -9.49 0.56
CA PHE A 37 5.36 -9.84 -0.84
C PHE A 37 6.68 -9.25 -1.35
N ILE A 38 6.99 -7.99 -0.99
CA ILE A 38 8.28 -7.38 -1.33
C ILE A 38 9.42 -8.15 -0.68
N LEU A 39 9.31 -8.45 0.63
CA LEU A 39 10.31 -9.25 1.33
C LEU A 39 10.46 -10.64 0.68
N HIS A 40 9.36 -11.27 0.28
CA HIS A 40 9.39 -12.54 -0.45
C HIS A 40 10.12 -12.43 -1.80
N LYS A 41 9.91 -11.36 -2.58
CA LYS A 41 10.68 -11.09 -3.81
C LYS A 41 12.17 -10.95 -3.53
N MET A 42 12.54 -10.40 -2.38
CA MET A 42 13.91 -10.33 -1.88
C MET A 42 14.42 -11.64 -1.24
N LYS A 43 13.65 -12.73 -1.31
CA LYS A 43 13.93 -14.04 -0.69
C LYS A 43 14.05 -13.97 0.84
N ILE A 44 13.42 -12.98 1.45
CA ILE A 44 13.35 -12.78 2.90
C ILE A 44 12.03 -13.34 3.43
N VAL A 45 12.12 -14.28 4.38
CA VAL A 45 10.99 -14.73 5.19
C VAL A 45 10.96 -13.89 6.47
N PRO A 46 9.93 -13.03 6.69
CA PRO A 46 9.95 -12.08 7.80
C PRO A 46 10.20 -12.74 9.15
N GLU A 47 9.51 -13.84 9.42
CA GLU A 47 9.59 -14.60 10.68
C GLU A 47 10.96 -15.24 10.95
N LYS A 48 11.82 -15.37 9.93
CA LYS A 48 13.19 -15.89 10.06
C LYS A 48 14.26 -14.80 10.03
N TYR A 49 13.89 -13.63 9.51
CA TYR A 49 14.83 -12.56 9.21
C TYR A 49 14.83 -11.48 10.30
N PHE A 50 13.65 -11.13 10.81
CA PHE A 50 13.46 -10.20 11.91
C PHE A 50 13.47 -10.95 13.24
N ALA A 51 13.91 -10.29 14.32
CA ALA A 51 13.83 -10.87 15.66
C ALA A 51 12.36 -11.02 16.10
N HIS A 52 11.55 -10.00 15.82
CA HIS A 52 10.12 -10.00 16.08
C HIS A 52 9.35 -9.38 14.92
N VAL A 53 8.19 -9.98 14.60
CA VAL A 53 7.20 -9.42 13.69
C VAL A 53 5.94 -9.12 14.52
N THR A 54 5.65 -7.84 14.69
CA THR A 54 4.59 -7.35 15.58
C THR A 54 3.48 -6.71 14.78
N TYR A 55 2.23 -7.05 15.08
CA TYR A 55 1.08 -6.33 14.56
C TYR A 55 0.73 -5.14 15.47
N THR A 56 0.71 -3.94 14.92
CA THR A 56 0.48 -2.69 15.66
C THR A 56 -1.01 -2.31 15.75
N GLY A 57 -1.87 -3.00 15.00
CA GLY A 57 -3.33 -2.86 15.01
C GLY A 57 -3.87 -1.69 14.17
N SER A 58 -3.09 -0.64 13.92
CA SER A 58 -3.46 0.45 13.02
C SER A 58 -2.26 1.08 12.33
N HIS A 59 -2.51 1.82 11.27
CA HIS A 59 -1.50 2.56 10.52
C HIS A 59 -0.84 3.62 11.42
N GLU A 60 -1.62 4.39 12.17
CA GLU A 60 -1.10 5.35 13.14
C GLU A 60 -0.24 4.69 14.21
N ASN A 61 -0.67 3.53 14.73
CA ASN A 61 0.10 2.78 15.72
C ASN A 61 1.41 2.23 15.15
N ALA A 62 1.49 1.94 13.85
CA ALA A 62 2.73 1.50 13.20
C ALA A 62 3.82 2.60 13.24
N VAL A 63 3.41 3.85 13.01
CA VAL A 63 4.30 5.01 13.12
C VAL A 63 4.64 5.31 14.58
N ILE A 64 3.67 5.23 15.49
CA ILE A 64 3.88 5.45 16.93
C ILE A 64 4.84 4.40 17.51
N ALA A 65 4.67 3.12 17.17
CA ALA A 65 5.55 2.05 17.63
C ALA A 65 7.00 2.26 17.17
N LEU A 66 7.19 2.78 15.95
CA LEU A 66 8.51 3.15 15.45
C LEU A 66 9.08 4.37 16.19
N GLN A 67 8.25 5.38 16.44
CA GLN A 67 8.63 6.56 17.21
C GLN A 67 9.08 6.19 18.64
N GLN A 68 8.36 5.27 19.27
CA GLN A 68 8.62 4.77 20.62
C GLN A 68 9.75 3.72 20.69
N LYS A 69 10.37 3.38 19.55
CA LYS A 69 11.42 2.33 19.45
C LYS A 69 10.96 0.93 19.87
N THR A 70 9.65 0.68 19.86
CA THR A 70 9.08 -0.67 20.06
C THR A 70 9.38 -1.56 18.85
N VAL A 71 9.44 -0.95 17.66
CA VAL A 71 9.91 -1.58 16.42
C VAL A 71 11.03 -0.74 15.80
N ASP A 72 11.93 -1.39 15.05
CA ASP A 72 13.04 -0.73 14.35
C ASP A 72 12.63 -0.26 12.95
N VAL A 73 11.66 -0.96 12.35
CA VAL A 73 11.08 -0.67 11.04
C VAL A 73 9.58 -0.88 11.09
N SER A 74 8.80 -0.04 10.41
CA SER A 74 7.36 -0.24 10.25
C SER A 74 6.92 -0.15 8.79
N ALA A 75 5.89 -0.92 8.45
CA ALA A 75 5.30 -0.92 7.12
C ALA A 75 3.97 -0.17 7.09
N ASP A 76 3.77 0.66 6.07
CA ASP A 76 2.58 1.51 5.96
C ASP A 76 2.20 1.82 4.50
N TRP A 77 1.08 2.52 4.29
CA TRP A 77 0.66 3.00 2.99
C TRP A 77 1.31 4.34 2.62
N TRP A 78 1.56 4.51 1.34
CA TRP A 78 1.99 5.76 0.74
C TRP A 78 1.38 5.89 -0.66
N LYS A 79 1.11 7.12 -1.10
CA LYS A 79 0.68 7.42 -2.48
C LYS A 79 1.64 8.38 -3.16
N SER A 80 2.13 9.37 -2.42
CA SER A 80 3.15 10.33 -2.84
C SER A 80 3.96 10.79 -1.64
N ASP A 81 5.00 11.61 -1.88
CA ASP A 81 5.85 12.14 -0.80
C ASP A 81 5.09 13.11 0.14
N ASP A 82 3.94 13.63 -0.28
CA ASP A 82 3.05 14.52 0.46
C ASP A 82 1.69 13.90 0.87
N ASP A 83 1.36 12.71 0.36
CA ASP A 83 0.17 11.92 0.75
C ASP A 83 0.57 10.48 1.15
N SER A 84 0.81 10.32 2.44
CA SER A 84 1.08 9.04 3.12
C SER A 84 0.45 9.06 4.51
N ASN A 85 0.42 7.91 5.18
CA ASN A 85 -0.06 7.85 6.57
C ASN A 85 0.71 8.82 7.47
N LEU A 86 2.05 8.80 7.35
CA LEU A 86 2.93 9.70 8.08
C LEU A 86 2.56 11.17 7.82
N MET A 87 2.35 11.56 6.57
CA MET A 87 1.99 12.96 6.25
C MET A 87 0.61 13.35 6.81
N ARG A 88 -0.34 12.43 6.90
CA ARG A 88 -1.62 12.68 7.60
C ARG A 88 -1.41 12.89 9.10
N MET A 89 -0.57 12.08 9.72
CA MET A 89 -0.22 12.24 11.14
C MET A 89 0.51 13.55 11.40
N VAL A 90 1.42 13.97 10.51
CA VAL A 90 2.11 15.27 10.57
C VAL A 90 1.10 16.43 10.52
N LYS A 91 0.13 16.39 9.61
CA LYS A 91 -0.94 17.40 9.51
C LYS A 91 -1.80 17.49 10.78
N LYS A 92 -1.92 16.38 11.53
CA LYS A 92 -2.63 16.30 12.81
C LYS A 92 -1.76 16.62 14.03
N GLY A 93 -0.48 16.96 13.84
CA GLY A 93 0.46 17.21 14.94
C GLY A 93 0.87 15.96 15.74
N MET A 94 0.62 14.76 15.22
CA MET A 94 0.89 13.49 15.90
C MET A 94 2.31 12.97 15.66
N ALA A 95 2.98 13.44 14.61
CA ALA A 95 4.32 13.01 14.21
C ALA A 95 5.09 14.15 13.55
N LYS A 96 6.41 14.07 13.50
CA LYS A 96 7.27 14.97 12.71
C LYS A 96 7.85 14.19 11.54
N LYS A 97 7.77 14.75 10.32
CA LYS A 97 8.29 14.10 9.12
C LYS A 97 9.78 13.74 9.28
N ASP A 98 10.55 14.67 9.83
CA ASP A 98 12.02 14.56 9.94
C ASP A 98 12.49 13.51 10.95
N ASP A 99 11.59 12.99 11.79
CA ASP A 99 11.90 11.90 12.72
C ASP A 99 11.97 10.53 12.01
N PHE A 100 11.55 10.45 10.74
CA PHE A 100 11.44 9.19 9.99
C PHE A 100 12.12 9.26 8.62
N ARG A 101 12.62 8.11 8.17
CA ARG A 101 13.19 7.91 6.83
C ARG A 101 12.49 6.75 6.13
N ILE A 102 12.19 6.93 4.86
CA ILE A 102 11.77 5.84 3.99
C ILE A 102 13.01 5.11 3.49
N ILE A 103 13.07 3.79 3.69
CA ILE A 103 14.16 2.95 3.17
C ILE A 103 13.75 2.10 1.98
N LEU A 104 12.44 1.89 1.79
CA LEU A 104 11.92 1.11 0.67
C LEU A 104 10.49 1.56 0.34
N LYS A 105 10.24 1.87 -0.93
CA LYS A 105 8.90 2.13 -1.47
C LYS A 105 8.47 0.90 -2.25
N SER A 106 7.18 0.55 -2.15
CA SER A 106 6.60 -0.44 -3.05
C SER A 106 6.51 0.16 -4.45
N ASP A 107 6.49 -0.70 -5.46
CA ASP A 107 5.98 -0.33 -6.76
C ASP A 107 4.52 0.15 -6.63
N LEU A 108 4.03 0.82 -7.68
CA LEU A 108 2.65 1.24 -7.76
C LEU A 108 1.75 0.00 -7.66
N ILE A 109 0.87 0.01 -6.66
CA ILE A 109 -0.21 -0.97 -6.56
C ILE A 109 -1.42 -0.35 -7.26
N PRO A 110 -1.89 -0.93 -8.37
CA PRO A 110 -3.14 -0.51 -9.01
C PRO A 110 -4.27 -0.38 -7.99
N ASN A 111 -4.99 0.74 -8.05
CA ASN A 111 -6.25 0.88 -7.34
C ASN A 111 -7.30 -0.09 -7.93
N SER A 112 -8.36 -0.34 -7.15
CA SER A 112 -9.45 -1.24 -7.54
C SER A 112 -9.97 -0.94 -8.95
N PRO A 113 -10.13 -1.97 -9.81
CA PRO A 113 -10.68 -1.79 -11.13
C PRO A 113 -12.16 -1.40 -11.06
N ASN A 114 -12.60 -0.61 -12.04
CA ASN A 114 -13.98 -0.61 -12.47
C ASN A 114 -14.12 -1.67 -13.56
N ALA A 115 -14.86 -2.73 -13.27
CA ALA A 115 -15.03 -3.87 -14.15
C ALA A 115 -16.49 -4.02 -14.58
N TYR A 116 -16.68 -4.64 -15.74
CA TYR A 116 -17.99 -5.02 -16.27
C TYR A 116 -17.93 -6.48 -16.74
N LEU A 117 -19.10 -7.11 -16.88
CA LEU A 117 -19.17 -8.52 -17.24
C LEU A 117 -18.62 -8.79 -18.65
N ALA A 118 -17.98 -9.95 -18.81
CA ALA A 118 -17.36 -10.34 -20.07
C ALA A 118 -18.39 -10.58 -21.18
N ASP A 119 -19.63 -10.94 -20.83
CA ASP A 119 -20.73 -11.25 -21.74
C ASP A 119 -21.58 -10.03 -22.14
N LEU A 120 -21.30 -8.84 -21.60
CA LEU A 120 -22.03 -7.63 -21.98
C LEU A 120 -21.93 -7.37 -23.50
N PRO A 121 -23.03 -6.93 -24.14
CA PRO A 121 -23.03 -6.48 -25.53
C PRO A 121 -21.95 -5.43 -25.83
N ALA A 122 -21.37 -5.47 -27.03
CA ALA A 122 -20.23 -4.62 -27.40
C ALA A 122 -20.57 -3.11 -27.41
N ASP A 123 -21.81 -2.77 -27.78
CA ASP A 123 -22.36 -1.43 -27.71
C ASP A 123 -22.49 -0.95 -26.26
N MET A 124 -22.96 -1.80 -25.34
CA MET A 124 -23.02 -1.48 -23.91
C MET A 124 -21.62 -1.26 -23.31
N LYS A 125 -20.64 -2.12 -23.62
CA LYS A 125 -19.24 -1.93 -23.18
C LYS A 125 -18.68 -0.60 -23.65
N THR A 126 -18.95 -0.23 -24.90
CA THR A 126 -18.53 1.04 -25.49
C THR A 126 -19.20 2.23 -24.82
N ALA A 127 -20.51 2.15 -24.58
CA ALA A 127 -21.28 3.20 -23.90
C ALA A 127 -20.81 3.43 -22.46
N ILE A 128 -20.55 2.35 -21.70
CA ILE A 128 -20.02 2.43 -20.34
C ILE A 128 -18.63 3.08 -20.35
N ARG A 129 -17.71 2.62 -21.22
CA ARG A 129 -16.37 3.21 -21.31
C ARG A 129 -16.45 4.72 -21.58
N LYS A 130 -17.26 5.12 -22.56
CA LYS A 130 -17.45 6.52 -22.91
C LYS A 130 -18.02 7.34 -21.74
N ALA A 131 -18.98 6.80 -21.00
CA ALA A 131 -19.55 7.48 -19.84
C ALA A 131 -18.48 7.78 -18.76
N PHE A 132 -17.58 6.83 -18.49
CA PHE A 132 -16.47 7.03 -17.54
C PHE A 132 -15.43 8.01 -18.08
N GLU A 133 -15.08 7.95 -19.37
CA GLU A 133 -14.13 8.87 -20.00
C GLU A 133 -14.66 10.31 -20.04
N ASP A 134 -15.96 10.50 -20.29
CA ASP A 134 -16.62 11.80 -20.36
C ASP A 134 -16.92 12.39 -18.96
N ALA A 135 -17.01 11.58 -17.91
CA ALA A 135 -17.44 12.04 -16.58
C ALA A 135 -16.62 13.23 -16.02
N PRO A 136 -15.28 13.26 -16.10
CA PRO A 136 -14.49 14.37 -15.54
C PRO A 136 -14.68 15.70 -16.27
N THR A 137 -15.13 15.69 -17.52
CA THR A 137 -15.28 16.89 -18.37
C THR A 137 -16.73 17.31 -18.54
N LYS A 138 -17.67 16.36 -18.65
CA LYS A 138 -19.09 16.61 -18.91
C LYS A 138 -19.85 17.12 -17.70
N ASP A 139 -19.51 16.64 -16.50
CA ASP A 139 -20.03 17.15 -15.23
C ASP A 139 -18.96 17.05 -14.14
N LYS A 140 -18.04 18.01 -14.17
CA LYS A 140 -16.93 18.06 -13.20
C LYS A 140 -17.43 18.13 -11.76
N THR A 141 -18.53 18.84 -11.51
CA THR A 141 -19.06 18.99 -10.14
C THR A 141 -19.59 17.66 -9.60
N ALA A 142 -20.29 16.88 -10.41
CA ALA A 142 -20.71 15.54 -10.03
C ALA A 142 -19.51 14.59 -9.88
N PHE A 143 -18.55 14.66 -10.79
CA PHE A 143 -17.33 13.84 -10.71
C PHE A 143 -16.49 14.15 -9.46
N ASP A 144 -16.30 15.43 -9.14
CA ASP A 144 -15.57 15.85 -7.93
C ASP A 144 -16.29 15.37 -6.66
N ARG A 145 -17.63 15.34 -6.63
CA ARG A 145 -18.39 14.74 -5.52
C ARG A 145 -18.19 13.24 -5.42
N LEU A 146 -18.07 12.54 -6.54
CA LEU A 146 -17.83 11.10 -6.58
C LEU A 146 -16.41 10.74 -6.10
N SER A 147 -15.42 11.60 -6.39
CA SER A 147 -14.00 11.33 -6.12
C SER A 147 -13.42 12.12 -4.95
N ASP A 148 -14.25 12.77 -4.12
CA ASP A 148 -13.82 13.76 -3.12
C ASP A 148 -12.86 14.84 -3.66
N GLY A 149 -12.98 15.16 -4.95
CA GLY A 149 -12.11 16.08 -5.70
C GLY A 149 -10.65 15.62 -5.87
N LYS A 150 -10.32 14.35 -5.60
CA LYS A 150 -8.94 13.84 -5.61
C LYS A 150 -8.58 13.09 -6.87
N ASP A 151 -9.56 12.55 -7.59
CA ASP A 151 -9.28 11.80 -8.81
C ASP A 151 -9.20 12.73 -10.02
N ARG A 152 -8.34 12.37 -10.97
CA ARG A 152 -8.15 13.14 -12.21
C ARG A 152 -9.02 12.61 -13.36
N GLY A 153 -9.62 11.44 -13.19
CA GLY A 153 -10.40 10.75 -14.20
C GLY A 153 -10.08 9.26 -14.26
N PHE A 154 -10.72 8.59 -15.21
CA PHE A 154 -10.55 7.16 -15.46
C PHE A 154 -9.58 6.94 -16.62
N LYS A 155 -8.83 5.84 -16.56
CA LYS A 155 -7.95 5.42 -17.66
C LYS A 155 -8.30 4.01 -18.08
N PRO A 156 -8.32 3.72 -19.40
CA PRO A 156 -8.41 2.35 -19.86
C PRO A 156 -7.15 1.61 -19.42
N VAL A 157 -7.36 0.44 -18.84
CA VAL A 157 -6.32 -0.49 -18.40
C VAL A 157 -6.69 -1.89 -18.89
N ASP A 158 -5.69 -2.73 -19.08
CA ASP A 158 -5.84 -4.13 -19.47
C ASP A 158 -5.55 -5.07 -18.29
N ALA A 159 -5.66 -6.38 -18.54
CA ALA A 159 -5.34 -7.38 -17.53
C ALA A 159 -3.86 -7.29 -17.08
N LYS A 160 -2.95 -6.92 -17.99
CA LYS A 160 -1.52 -6.79 -17.72
C LYS A 160 -1.24 -5.74 -16.64
N TYR A 161 -1.98 -4.64 -16.65
CA TYR A 161 -1.89 -3.61 -15.60
C TYR A 161 -2.10 -4.16 -14.18
N TYR A 162 -2.89 -5.24 -14.04
CA TYR A 162 -3.20 -5.88 -12.76
C TYR A 162 -2.34 -7.10 -12.42
N GLU A 163 -1.40 -7.50 -13.29
CA GLU A 163 -0.48 -8.63 -13.02
C GLU A 163 0.20 -8.55 -11.63
N PRO A 164 0.73 -7.39 -11.18
CA PRO A 164 1.35 -7.31 -9.86
C PRO A 164 0.38 -7.59 -8.70
N VAL A 165 -0.91 -7.29 -8.89
CA VAL A 165 -1.96 -7.56 -7.90
C VAL A 165 -2.34 -9.04 -7.91
N ILE A 166 -2.38 -9.66 -9.09
CA ILE A 166 -2.63 -11.10 -9.23
C ILE A 166 -1.50 -11.88 -8.54
N GLU A 167 -0.24 -11.56 -8.82
CA GLU A 167 0.91 -12.20 -8.15
C GLU A 167 0.84 -12.05 -6.63
N LEU A 168 0.45 -10.86 -6.15
CA LEU A 168 0.27 -10.61 -4.72
C LEU A 168 -0.83 -11.49 -4.11
N ILE A 169 -1.97 -11.65 -4.80
CA ILE A 169 -3.08 -12.49 -4.34
C ILE A 169 -2.64 -13.95 -4.28
N GLU A 170 -2.02 -14.47 -5.34
CA GLU A 170 -1.50 -15.84 -5.38
C GLU A 170 -0.49 -16.10 -4.25
N PHE A 171 0.39 -15.14 -3.99
CA PHE A 171 1.31 -15.19 -2.86
C PHE A 171 0.58 -15.27 -1.52
N ILE A 172 -0.41 -14.38 -1.27
CA ILE A 172 -1.19 -14.41 -0.02
C ILE A 172 -1.90 -15.75 0.16
N ASP A 173 -2.49 -16.30 -0.92
CA ASP A 173 -3.18 -17.58 -0.87
C ASP A 173 -2.22 -18.73 -0.60
N SER A 174 -0.98 -18.67 -1.12
CA SER A 174 0.07 -19.63 -0.78
C SER A 174 0.42 -19.60 0.72
N LEU A 175 0.50 -18.41 1.33
CA LEU A 175 0.75 -18.26 2.77
C LEU A 175 -0.39 -18.83 3.61
N ARG A 176 -1.64 -18.68 3.17
CA ARG A 176 -2.81 -19.24 3.86
C ARG A 176 -2.80 -20.76 3.82
N LYS A 177 -2.50 -21.36 2.65
CA LYS A 177 -2.39 -22.82 2.49
C LYS A 177 -1.26 -23.43 3.31
N GLN A 178 -0.15 -22.72 3.50
CA GLN A 178 0.96 -23.21 4.34
C GLN A 178 0.64 -23.23 5.84
N LYS A 179 -0.41 -22.50 6.27
CA LYS A 179 -0.85 -22.46 7.67
C LYS A 179 -1.93 -23.49 8.00
N SER A 180 -2.55 -24.13 7.01
CA SER A 180 -3.52 -25.22 7.18
C SER A 180 -2.84 -26.57 7.18
#